data_AF-A0A1Y4MVY9-F1
#
_entry.id   AF-A0A1Y4MVY9-F1
#
_cell.length_a   1.000
_cell.length_b   1.000
_cell.length_c   1.000
_cell.angle_alpha   90.00
_cell.angle_beta   90.00
_cell.angle_gamma   90.00
#
_symmetry.space_group_name_H-M   'P 1'
#
loop_
_entity.id
_entity.type
_entity.pdbx_description
1 polymer ?
#
loop_
_entity_poly.entity_id
_entity_poly.type
_entity_poly.pdbx_seq_one_letter_code
_entity_poly.pdbx_strand_id
1 'polypeptide(L)'
;MNIRKEIDYSAMYIALDSLMEQELPQMGLYSEIGRIVSGRAEKGAAVAAAEYLQAGYPEASGFSPRNLRRMREFYRAYENSLALLGEAMRISWTQNVVLLESGLTLKEMGWYIRAVHRCGWTKKQLIDAISAKEHIFSLDCPLSSCYTEEENETMENEVHDQNTVYLPRQDLPDVKKRL
;
A
#
# COMPACT_ATOMS: atom_id res chain seq x y z
N MET A 1 44.92 2.63 -17.43
CA MET A 1 43.48 2.86 -17.59
C MET A 1 42.74 1.59 -17.18
N ASN A 2 41.94 1.64 -16.11
CA ASN A 2 41.04 0.53 -15.79
C ASN A 2 39.93 0.51 -16.82
N ILE A 3 40.03 -0.38 -17.80
CA ILE A 3 38.94 -0.72 -18.71
C ILE A 3 37.91 -1.44 -17.84
N ARG A 4 36.96 -0.70 -17.27
CA ARG A 4 35.78 -1.33 -16.67
C ARG A 4 35.09 -2.07 -17.81
N LYS A 5 34.89 -3.39 -17.68
CA LYS A 5 34.04 -4.14 -18.61
C LYS A 5 32.70 -3.40 -18.70
N GLU A 6 32.34 -3.00 -19.90
CA GLU A 6 31.01 -2.49 -20.20
C GLU A 6 30.03 -3.62 -19.90
N ILE A 7 29.14 -3.40 -18.92
CA ILE A 7 28.16 -4.39 -18.52
C ILE A 7 26.99 -4.27 -19.50
N ASP A 8 26.74 -5.33 -20.26
CA ASP A 8 25.61 -5.37 -21.19
C ASP A 8 24.30 -5.63 -20.44
N TYR A 9 23.38 -4.67 -20.53
CA TYR A 9 22.03 -4.71 -19.96
C TYR A 9 20.92 -4.85 -21.02
N SER A 10 21.27 -4.99 -22.30
CA SER A 10 20.31 -5.03 -23.43
C SER A 10 19.17 -6.03 -23.22
N ALA A 11 19.49 -7.27 -22.84
CA ALA A 11 18.49 -8.30 -22.57
C ALA A 11 17.57 -7.96 -21.37
N MET A 12 18.10 -7.26 -20.35
CA MET A 12 17.30 -6.80 -19.21
C MET A 12 16.32 -5.72 -19.64
N TYR A 13 16.77 -4.79 -20.48
CA TYR A 13 15.93 -3.71 -21.02
C TYR A 13 14.79 -4.24 -21.89
N ILE A 14 15.09 -5.18 -22.81
CA ILE A 14 14.05 -5.84 -23.62
C ILE A 14 13.00 -6.50 -22.73
N ALA A 15 13.42 -7.19 -21.66
CA ALA A 15 12.50 -7.84 -20.72
C ALA A 15 11.64 -6.81 -19.95
N LEU A 16 12.20 -5.65 -19.60
CA LEU A 16 11.45 -4.56 -18.96
C LEU A 16 10.43 -3.95 -19.93
N ASP A 17 10.79 -3.73 -21.19
CA ASP A 17 9.86 -3.19 -22.19
C ASP A 17 8.67 -4.13 -22.41
N SER A 18 8.97 -5.43 -22.61
CA SER A 18 7.93 -6.47 -22.73
C SER A 18 7.06 -6.59 -21.48
N LEU A 19 7.57 -6.24 -20.30
CA LEU A 19 6.80 -6.24 -19.06
C LEU A 19 5.87 -5.03 -18.97
N MET A 20 6.34 -3.85 -19.40
CA MET A 20 5.54 -2.63 -19.37
C MET A 20 4.33 -2.71 -20.33
N GLU A 21 4.45 -3.44 -21.43
CA GLU A 21 3.34 -3.72 -22.36
C GLU A 21 2.21 -4.60 -21.78
N GLN A 22 2.47 -5.33 -20.70
CA GLN A 22 1.47 -6.24 -20.09
C GLN A 22 0.46 -5.53 -19.18
N GLU A 23 0.66 -4.23 -18.89
CA GLU A 23 -0.24 -3.40 -18.06
C GLU A 23 -0.65 -4.08 -16.74
N LEU A 24 0.30 -4.75 -16.09
CA LEU A 24 0.04 -5.49 -14.86
C LEU A 24 -0.41 -4.55 -13.72
N PRO A 25 -1.24 -5.04 -12.79
CA PRO A 25 -1.47 -4.34 -11.53
C PRO A 25 -0.15 -4.05 -10.81
N GLN A 26 -0.09 -2.94 -10.06
CA GLN A 26 1.15 -2.43 -9.44
C GLN A 26 1.98 -3.52 -8.72
N MET A 27 1.34 -4.37 -7.91
CA MET A 27 2.06 -5.42 -7.19
C MET A 27 2.65 -6.49 -8.12
N GLY A 28 1.94 -6.86 -9.19
CA GLY A 28 2.44 -7.77 -10.22
C GLY A 28 3.63 -7.15 -10.95
N LEU A 29 3.49 -5.90 -11.39
CA LEU A 29 4.55 -5.16 -12.05
C LEU A 29 5.82 -5.08 -11.18
N TYR A 30 5.69 -4.70 -9.91
CA TYR A 30 6.83 -4.56 -9.01
C TYR A 30 7.50 -5.90 -8.69
N SER A 31 6.73 -6.97 -8.54
CA SER A 31 7.27 -8.33 -8.36
C SER A 31 8.08 -8.77 -9.58
N GLU A 32 7.54 -8.59 -10.80
CA GLU A 32 8.19 -9.00 -12.03
C GLU A 32 9.44 -8.16 -12.37
N ILE A 33 9.38 -6.85 -12.12
CA ILE A 33 10.58 -6.01 -12.20
C ILE A 33 11.65 -6.53 -11.22
N GLY A 34 11.23 -6.87 -9.99
CA GLY A 34 12.08 -7.49 -8.99
C GLY A 34 12.75 -8.78 -9.50
N ARG A 35 11.99 -9.65 -10.17
CA ARG A 35 12.50 -10.89 -10.79
C ARG A 35 13.55 -10.60 -11.86
N ILE A 36 13.24 -9.71 -12.80
CA ILE A 36 14.13 -9.35 -13.92
C ILE A 36 15.46 -8.81 -13.39
N VAL A 37 15.40 -7.85 -12.45
CA VAL A 37 16.60 -7.24 -11.85
C VAL A 37 17.36 -8.22 -10.96
N SER A 38 16.68 -9.19 -10.35
CA SER A 38 17.32 -10.21 -9.51
C SER A 38 18.19 -11.18 -10.29
N GLY A 39 17.89 -11.40 -11.58
CA GLY A 39 18.69 -12.22 -12.50
C GLY A 39 20.08 -11.64 -12.82
N ARG A 40 20.34 -10.39 -12.43
CA ARG A 40 21.66 -9.75 -12.52
C ARG A 40 22.36 -9.80 -11.17
N ALA A 41 23.65 -10.09 -11.13
CA ALA A 41 24.41 -10.23 -9.87
C ALA A 41 24.83 -8.87 -9.32
N GLU A 42 25.26 -7.99 -10.21
CA GLU A 42 25.77 -6.66 -9.93
C GLU A 42 24.73 -5.76 -9.24
N LYS A 43 25.19 -4.96 -8.27
CA LYS A 43 24.32 -4.00 -7.57
C LYS A 43 23.84 -2.87 -8.48
N GLY A 44 24.59 -2.58 -9.55
CA GLY A 44 24.29 -1.53 -10.52
C GLY A 44 23.04 -1.80 -11.37
N ALA A 45 22.60 -3.06 -11.48
CA ALA A 45 21.44 -3.42 -12.30
C ALA A 45 20.16 -2.68 -11.89
N ALA A 46 19.93 -2.50 -10.59
CA ALA A 46 18.76 -1.76 -10.10
C ALA A 46 18.80 -0.26 -10.45
N VAL A 47 20.00 0.33 -10.54
CA VAL A 47 20.17 1.74 -10.93
C VAL A 47 19.96 1.86 -12.44
N ALA A 48 20.60 1.00 -13.23
CA ALA A 48 20.45 0.96 -14.68
C ALA A 48 18.99 0.73 -15.10
N ALA A 49 18.30 -0.21 -14.46
CA ALA A 49 16.87 -0.46 -14.70
C ALA A 49 16.00 0.75 -14.35
N ALA A 50 16.28 1.43 -13.23
CA ALA A 50 15.54 2.62 -12.84
C ALA A 50 15.71 3.76 -13.85
N GLU A 51 16.95 4.08 -14.23
CA GLU A 51 17.26 5.12 -15.22
C GLU A 51 16.60 4.81 -16.57
N TYR A 52 16.67 3.55 -17.01
CA TYR A 52 16.04 3.10 -18.25
C TYR A 52 14.52 3.25 -18.21
N LEU A 53 13.86 2.74 -17.17
CA LEU A 53 12.40 2.84 -17.02
C LEU A 53 11.93 4.29 -16.90
N GLN A 54 12.65 5.15 -16.18
CA GLN A 54 12.30 6.56 -16.06
C GLN A 54 12.43 7.32 -17.39
N ALA A 55 13.41 6.95 -18.22
CA ALA A 55 13.61 7.56 -19.54
C ALA A 55 12.57 7.07 -20.57
N GLY A 56 12.26 5.77 -20.58
CA GLY A 56 11.31 5.16 -21.52
C GLY A 56 9.84 5.38 -21.17
N TYR A 57 9.53 5.51 -19.87
CA TYR A 57 8.16 5.58 -19.35
C TYR A 57 7.99 6.75 -18.37
N PRO A 58 8.15 8.02 -18.82
CA PRO A 58 8.16 9.19 -17.93
C PRO A 58 6.83 9.43 -17.21
N GLU A 59 5.71 8.98 -17.77
CA GLU A 59 4.38 9.07 -17.17
C GLU A 59 4.17 8.03 -16.05
N ALA A 60 5.00 6.98 -16.00
CA ALA A 60 4.93 5.96 -14.98
C ALA A 60 5.73 6.40 -13.73
N SER A 61 5.10 6.28 -12.56
CA SER A 61 5.72 6.64 -11.29
C SER A 61 6.27 5.40 -10.56
N GLY A 62 7.13 5.64 -9.56
CA GLY A 62 7.64 4.57 -8.70
C GLY A 62 8.98 3.95 -9.13
N PHE A 63 9.55 4.33 -10.28
CA PHE A 63 10.82 3.77 -10.78
C PHE A 63 12.09 4.49 -10.28
N SER A 64 12.14 4.83 -8.99
CA SER A 64 13.38 5.36 -8.41
C SER A 64 14.42 4.25 -8.22
N PRO A 65 15.74 4.52 -8.29
CA PRO A 65 16.78 3.53 -8.01
C PRO A 65 16.64 2.85 -6.65
N ARG A 66 16.13 3.56 -5.64
CA ARG A 66 15.83 2.98 -4.33
C ARG A 66 14.68 1.99 -4.41
N ASN A 67 13.61 2.31 -5.14
CA ASN A 67 12.47 1.42 -5.23
C ASN A 67 12.80 0.17 -6.05
N LEU A 68 13.59 0.28 -7.11
CA LEU A 68 14.08 -0.88 -7.89
C LEU A 68 14.93 -1.84 -7.04
N ARG A 69 15.73 -1.31 -6.10
CA ARG A 69 16.43 -2.15 -5.12
C ARG A 69 15.45 -2.89 -4.21
N ARG A 70 14.42 -2.21 -3.72
CA ARG A 70 13.36 -2.84 -2.91
C ARG A 70 12.57 -3.89 -3.69
N MET A 71 12.26 -3.66 -4.97
CA MET A 71 11.63 -4.66 -5.85
C MET A 71 12.51 -5.90 -5.99
N ARG A 72 13.82 -5.72 -6.20
CA ARG A 72 14.79 -6.82 -6.24
C ARG A 72 14.84 -7.59 -4.91
N GLU A 73 14.90 -6.88 -3.80
CA GLU A 73 14.91 -7.47 -2.45
C GLU A 73 13.60 -8.21 -2.15
N PHE A 74 12.46 -7.64 -2.52
CA PHE A 74 11.15 -8.26 -2.41
C PHE A 74 11.11 -9.60 -3.14
N TYR A 75 11.48 -9.64 -4.42
CA TYR A 75 11.48 -10.89 -5.18
C TYR A 75 12.40 -11.94 -4.54
N ARG A 76 13.63 -11.55 -4.18
CA ARG A 76 14.60 -12.46 -3.55
C ARG A 76 14.16 -13.00 -2.19
N ALA A 77 13.46 -12.18 -1.40
CA ALA A 77 12.95 -12.62 -0.11
C ALA A 77 11.96 -13.79 -0.24
N TYR A 78 11.18 -13.83 -1.33
CA TYR A 78 10.13 -14.82 -1.55
C TYR A 78 10.39 -15.81 -2.69
N GLU A 79 11.51 -15.73 -3.41
CA GLU A 79 11.78 -16.59 -4.59
C GLU A 79 11.73 -18.09 -4.27
N ASN A 80 12.07 -18.46 -3.03
CA ASN A 80 12.04 -19.84 -2.54
C ASN A 80 10.66 -20.24 -1.94
N SER A 81 9.68 -19.35 -1.93
CA SER A 81 8.32 -19.59 -1.42
C SER A 81 7.29 -18.80 -2.23
N LEU A 82 6.97 -19.30 -3.43
CA LEU A 82 6.01 -18.66 -4.33
C LEU A 82 4.59 -18.56 -3.73
N ALA A 83 4.21 -19.49 -2.86
CA ALA A 83 2.95 -19.40 -2.12
C ALA A 83 2.91 -18.13 -1.25
N LEU A 84 4.01 -17.86 -0.53
CA LEU A 84 4.11 -16.68 0.31
C LEU A 84 4.26 -15.39 -0.51
N LEU A 85 4.94 -15.44 -1.66
CA LEU A 85 4.95 -14.34 -2.63
C LEU A 85 3.52 -13.97 -3.03
N GLY A 86 2.68 -14.97 -3.35
CA GLY A 86 1.28 -14.76 -3.67
C GLY A 86 0.47 -14.12 -2.54
N GLU A 87 0.74 -14.47 -1.27
CA GLU A 87 0.14 -13.79 -0.12
C GLU A 87 0.63 -12.34 0.02
N ALA A 88 1.95 -12.12 -0.12
CA ALA A 88 2.58 -10.80 -0.03
C ALA A 88 2.05 -9.83 -1.10
N MET A 89 1.74 -10.34 -2.30
CA MET A 89 1.15 -9.55 -3.38
C MET A 89 -0.28 -9.06 -3.10
N ARG A 90 -0.95 -9.57 -2.06
CA ARG A 90 -2.31 -9.16 -1.67
C ARG A 90 -2.34 -8.00 -0.68
N ILE A 91 -1.20 -7.63 -0.10
CA ILE A 91 -1.07 -6.45 0.76
C ILE A 91 -0.39 -5.32 0.00
N SER A 92 -0.51 -4.07 0.47
CA SER A 92 0.04 -2.91 -0.24
C SER A 92 1.58 -2.98 -0.33
N TRP A 93 2.14 -2.37 -1.38
CA TRP A 93 3.59 -2.25 -1.53
C TRP A 93 4.27 -1.64 -0.30
N THR A 94 3.67 -0.59 0.27
CA THR A 94 4.21 0.08 1.46
C THR A 94 4.29 -0.83 2.68
N GLN A 95 3.30 -1.71 2.88
CA GLN A 95 3.35 -2.70 3.97
C GLN A 95 4.42 -3.76 3.71
N ASN A 96 4.56 -4.23 2.47
CA ASN A 96 5.65 -5.13 2.09
C ASN A 96 7.03 -4.52 2.36
N VAL A 97 7.23 -3.25 2.02
CA VAL A 97 8.49 -2.54 2.32
C VAL A 97 8.76 -2.50 3.83
N VAL A 98 7.74 -2.23 4.66
CA VAL A 98 7.88 -2.29 6.13
C VAL A 98 8.37 -3.67 6.57
N LEU A 99 7.74 -4.75 6.09
CA LEU A 99 8.13 -6.11 6.45
C LEU A 99 9.57 -6.45 6.06
N LEU A 100 9.96 -6.11 4.83
CA LEU A 100 11.32 -6.37 4.32
C LEU A 100 12.39 -5.61 5.12
N GLU A 101 12.09 -4.38 5.53
CA GLU A 101 13.02 -3.52 6.27
C GLU A 101 13.02 -3.80 7.78
N SER A 102 12.14 -4.69 8.28
CA SER A 102 11.99 -4.99 9.71
C SER A 102 12.95 -6.05 10.26
N GLY A 103 13.77 -6.67 9.41
CA GLY A 103 14.71 -7.72 9.83
C GLY A 103 14.05 -9.03 10.28
N LEU A 104 12.81 -9.26 9.86
CA LEU A 104 12.02 -10.45 10.17
C LEU A 104 12.49 -11.65 9.34
N THR A 105 12.37 -12.85 9.90
CA THR A 105 12.53 -14.09 9.14
C THR A 105 11.37 -14.29 8.16
N LEU A 106 11.56 -15.14 7.14
CA LEU A 106 10.50 -15.46 6.17
C LEU A 106 9.23 -15.99 6.84
N LYS A 107 9.38 -16.78 7.91
CA LYS A 107 8.27 -17.33 8.70
C LYS A 107 7.50 -16.23 9.41
N GLU A 108 8.20 -15.28 10.04
CA GLU A 108 7.60 -14.15 10.74
C GLU A 108 6.93 -13.18 9.76
N MET A 109 7.57 -12.87 8.63
CA MET A 109 6.94 -12.07 7.56
C MET A 109 5.62 -12.69 7.11
N GLY A 110 5.58 -14.01 6.91
CA GLY A 110 4.34 -14.69 6.54
C GLY A 110 3.26 -14.63 7.62
N TRP A 111 3.63 -14.64 8.90
CA TRP A 111 2.67 -14.42 9.98
C TRP A 111 2.04 -13.02 9.87
N TYR A 112 2.85 -11.98 9.69
CA TYR A 112 2.36 -10.60 9.57
C TYR A 112 1.56 -10.35 8.28
N ILE A 113 1.95 -10.94 7.15
CA ILE A 113 1.17 -10.85 5.90
C ILE A 113 -0.26 -11.37 6.12
N ARG A 114 -0.39 -12.55 6.73
CA ARG A 114 -1.69 -13.13 7.05
C ARG A 114 -2.46 -12.31 8.10
N ALA A 115 -1.77 -11.76 9.09
CA ALA A 115 -2.38 -10.88 10.08
C ALA A 115 -2.95 -9.60 9.45
N VAL A 116 -2.17 -8.93 8.60
CA VAL A 116 -2.61 -7.73 7.85
C VAL A 116 -3.84 -8.03 7.01
N HIS A 117 -3.85 -9.16 6.29
CA HIS A 117 -4.98 -9.56 5.46
C HIS A 117 -6.23 -9.86 6.30
N ARG A 118 -6.10 -10.57 7.43
CA ARG A 118 -7.24 -10.92 8.30
C ARG A 118 -7.81 -9.73 9.07
N CYS A 119 -6.94 -8.87 9.59
CA CYS A 119 -7.32 -7.78 10.48
C CYS A 119 -7.51 -6.44 9.75
N GLY A 120 -7.20 -6.36 8.45
CA GLY A 120 -7.27 -5.11 7.68
C GLY A 120 -6.31 -4.03 8.19
N TRP A 121 -5.17 -4.43 8.79
CA TRP A 121 -4.27 -3.48 9.43
C TRP A 121 -3.74 -2.42 8.46
N THR A 122 -3.73 -1.18 8.91
CA THR A 122 -3.01 -0.08 8.24
C THR A 122 -1.49 -0.27 8.37
N LYS A 123 -0.71 0.52 7.62
CA LYS A 123 0.75 0.58 7.78
C LYS A 123 1.17 0.84 9.23
N LYS A 124 0.48 1.76 9.92
CA LYS A 124 0.81 2.15 11.30
C LYS A 124 0.62 0.97 12.25
N GLN A 125 -0.55 0.32 12.20
CA GLN A 125 -0.85 -0.86 13.01
C GLN A 125 0.13 -1.99 12.76
N LEU A 126 0.55 -2.20 11.51
CA LEU A 126 1.59 -3.18 11.20
C LEU A 126 2.93 -2.85 11.89
N ILE A 127 3.36 -1.59 11.87
CA ILE A 127 4.60 -1.15 12.54
C ILE A 127 4.50 -1.35 14.06
N ASP A 128 3.36 -0.98 14.65
CA ASP A 128 3.11 -1.12 16.08
C ASP A 128 3.15 -2.61 16.49
N ALA A 129 2.50 -3.49 15.72
CA ALA A 129 2.49 -4.94 15.96
C ALA A 129 3.88 -5.57 15.80
N ILE A 130 4.67 -5.13 14.80
CA ILE A 130 6.07 -5.56 14.62
C ILE A 130 6.91 -5.17 15.85
N SER A 131 6.75 -3.94 16.32
CA SER A 131 7.48 -3.40 17.47
C SER A 131 7.12 -4.15 18.76
N ALA A 132 5.85 -4.51 18.93
CA ALA A 132 5.35 -5.33 20.04
C ALA A 132 5.69 -6.82 19.91
N LYS A 133 6.24 -7.27 18.77
CA LYS A 133 6.58 -8.66 18.46
C LYS A 133 5.38 -9.61 18.62
N GLU A 134 4.21 -9.20 18.14
CA GLU A 134 2.95 -9.95 18.33
C GLU A 134 3.01 -11.41 17.81
N HIS A 135 3.82 -11.66 16.79
CA HIS A 135 4.07 -13.01 16.24
C HIS A 135 4.62 -14.03 17.27
N ILE A 136 5.21 -13.59 18.38
CA ILE A 136 5.72 -14.47 19.44
C ILE A 136 4.57 -15.03 20.28
N PHE A 137 3.55 -14.21 20.55
CA PHE A 137 2.53 -14.49 21.55
C PHE A 137 1.25 -15.08 20.97
N SER A 138 1.07 -15.02 19.65
CA SER A 138 -0.17 -15.40 18.98
C SER A 138 -0.09 -16.80 18.35
N LEU A 139 -0.85 -17.74 18.94
CA LEU A 139 -1.18 -19.03 18.32
C LEU A 139 -2.38 -18.91 17.35
N ASP A 140 -3.30 -17.98 17.63
CA ASP A 140 -4.35 -17.55 16.73
C ASP A 140 -4.51 -16.03 16.88
N CYS A 141 -4.83 -15.33 15.78
CA CYS A 141 -5.10 -13.90 15.75
C CYS A 141 -5.94 -13.48 16.99
N PRO A 142 -5.66 -12.37 17.69
CA PRO A 142 -6.67 -11.82 18.58
C PRO A 142 -7.86 -11.43 17.70
N LEU A 143 -8.91 -12.27 17.73
CA LEU A 143 -10.25 -11.89 17.35
C LEU A 143 -10.56 -10.62 18.13
N SER A 144 -10.64 -9.50 17.41
CA SER A 144 -11.30 -8.25 17.78
C SER A 144 -11.46 -7.99 19.28
N SER A 145 -10.64 -7.08 19.83
CA SER A 145 -11.14 -6.02 20.70
C SER A 145 -9.99 -5.10 21.09
N CYS A 146 -9.62 -4.20 20.18
CA CYS A 146 -9.07 -2.91 20.59
C CYS A 146 -10.07 -1.84 20.13
N TYR A 147 -11.25 -1.89 20.75
CA TYR A 147 -12.07 -0.70 20.93
C TYR A 147 -11.24 0.30 21.74
N THR A 148 -10.93 1.45 21.14
CA THR A 148 -11.08 2.71 21.86
C THR A 148 -12.22 3.42 21.16
N GLU A 149 -13.37 3.43 21.83
CA GLU A 149 -14.45 4.36 21.56
C GLU A 149 -13.84 5.77 21.63
N GLU A 150 -13.68 6.43 20.49
CA GLU A 150 -13.74 7.88 20.43
C GLU A 150 -15.13 8.19 19.87
N GLU A 151 -16.01 8.63 20.78
CA GLU A 151 -17.37 9.08 20.50
C GLU A 151 -17.34 10.16 19.43
N ASN A 152 -17.80 9.82 18.22
CA ASN A 152 -18.23 10.81 17.25
C ASN A 152 -19.69 11.14 17.58
N GLU A 153 -19.91 12.28 18.24
CA GLU A 153 -21.23 12.92 18.26
C GLU A 153 -21.64 13.24 16.82
N THR A 154 -22.48 12.39 16.24
CA THR A 154 -23.29 12.71 15.08
C THR A 154 -24.74 12.69 15.53
N MET A 155 -25.24 13.89 15.83
CA MET A 155 -26.64 14.14 16.16
C MET A 155 -27.49 13.79 14.93
N GLU A 156 -28.22 12.69 15.03
CA GLU A 156 -29.10 12.19 13.96
C GLU A 156 -30.26 13.17 13.73
N ASN A 157 -30.46 13.47 12.45
CA ASN A 157 -31.61 14.15 11.91
C ASN A 157 -32.71 13.12 11.63
N GLU A 158 -33.95 13.51 11.98
CA GLU A 158 -35.22 13.28 11.28
C GLU A 158 -36.38 12.57 12.02
N VAL A 159 -37.37 13.40 12.37
CA VAL A 159 -38.72 13.43 11.77
C VAL A 159 -39.91 12.88 12.58
N HIS A 160 -40.93 13.75 12.58
CA HIS A 160 -42.38 13.57 12.76
C HIS A 160 -42.97 13.50 14.18
N ASP A 161 -43.48 14.66 14.61
CA ASP A 161 -44.67 14.71 15.45
C ASP A 161 -45.78 15.47 14.71
N GLN A 162 -46.91 14.81 14.49
CA GLN A 162 -48.13 15.38 13.94
C GLN A 162 -49.14 15.55 15.08
N ASN A 163 -49.54 16.79 15.41
CA ASN A 163 -50.95 17.21 15.38
C ASN A 163 -51.16 18.65 15.90
N THR A 164 -51.77 19.45 15.02
CA THR A 164 -52.95 20.32 15.26
C THR A 164 -52.80 21.40 16.35
N VAL A 165 -52.89 22.70 16.03
CA VAL A 165 -54.16 23.43 15.84
C VAL A 165 -53.94 24.66 14.96
N TYR A 166 -54.87 24.82 14.02
CA TYR A 166 -55.05 25.93 13.10
C TYR A 166 -55.74 27.10 13.81
N LEU A 167 -55.20 28.34 13.71
CA LEU A 167 -55.98 29.56 13.97
C LEU A 167 -55.75 30.59 12.85
N PRO A 168 -56.80 31.30 12.39
CA PRO A 168 -56.87 31.90 11.06
C PRO A 168 -56.30 33.32 10.99
N ARG A 169 -55.81 33.71 9.80
CA ARG A 169 -55.49 35.09 9.45
C ARG A 169 -56.72 35.97 9.51
N GLN A 170 -56.61 37.11 10.20
CA GLN A 170 -57.45 38.28 10.00
C GLN A 170 -56.56 39.50 9.77
N ASP A 171 -56.98 40.30 8.80
CA ASP A 171 -56.26 41.37 8.12
C ASP A 171 -56.23 42.71 8.87
N LEU A 172 -55.41 43.62 8.30
CA LEU A 172 -55.43 45.10 8.34
C LEU A 172 -54.55 45.82 9.39
N PRO A 173 -54.14 47.08 9.13
CA PRO A 173 -53.33 47.55 8.00
C PRO A 173 -52.15 48.43 8.43
N ASP A 174 -51.32 48.76 7.45
CA ASP A 174 -50.25 49.76 7.48
C ASP A 174 -50.75 51.15 7.95
N VAL A 175 -50.13 51.72 8.99
CA VAL A 175 -50.32 53.13 9.39
C VAL A 175 -48.98 53.85 9.42
N LYS A 176 -48.86 54.75 8.46
CA LYS A 176 -47.82 55.77 8.30
C LYS A 176 -47.73 56.73 9.50
N LYS A 177 -46.47 57.13 9.77
CA LYS A 177 -45.95 58.48 10.08
C LYS A 177 -46.10 59.09 11.48
N ARG A 178 -44.92 59.52 11.94
CA ARG A 178 -44.56 60.78 12.65
C ARG A 178 -44.88 60.89 14.14
N LEU A 179 -43.82 61.03 14.93
CA LEU A 179 -43.33 62.34 15.38
C LEU A 179 -41.80 62.35 15.35
#